data_AF-A0A971GAH6-F1
#
_entry.id   AF-A0A971GAH6-F1
#
_cell.length_a   1.000
_cell.length_b   1.000
_cell.length_c   1.000
_cell.angle_alpha   90.00
_cell.angle_beta   90.00
_cell.angle_gamma   90.00
#
_symmetry.space_group_name_H-M   'P 1'
#
loop_
_entity.id
_entity.type
_entity.pdbx_description
1 polymer ?
#
loop_
_entity_poly.entity_id
_entity_poly.type
_entity_poly.pdbx_seq_one_letter_code
_entity_poly.pdbx_strand_id
1 'polypeptide(L)'
;LLTAAAWLLTDGIQKKDAGDEVIVFKDGEVFYAGLLSVETTINIEDEKGNFNIVHIKDGKAVMKKASCPDQICVHTRPAEKDGQAIICLPNKVSVEVRNTGIKDIDGVSQ
;
A
#
# COMPACT_ATOMS: atom_id res chain seq x y z
N LEU A 1 16.24 -41.25 -36.35
CA LEU A 1 15.84 -40.03 -37.08
C LEU A 1 14.33 -39.86 -36.90
N LEU A 2 13.89 -39.23 -35.80
CA LEU A 2 12.48 -38.99 -35.54
C LEU A 2 12.28 -37.54 -35.06
N THR A 3 11.54 -36.83 -35.91
CA THR A 3 10.71 -35.63 -35.67
C THR A 3 11.37 -34.37 -35.12
N ALA A 4 11.48 -33.41 -36.04
CA ALA A 4 11.76 -32.00 -35.80
C ALA A 4 10.59 -31.29 -35.09
N ALA A 5 10.98 -30.35 -34.22
CA ALA A 5 10.45 -29.00 -34.04
C ALA A 5 8.93 -28.74 -34.10
N ALA A 6 8.37 -28.34 -32.96
CA ALA A 6 7.35 -27.29 -32.83
C ALA A 6 7.27 -26.92 -31.33
N TRP A 7 8.13 -26.02 -30.87
CA TRP A 7 7.85 -24.59 -30.70
C TRP A 7 6.73 -24.30 -29.67
N LEU A 8 7.18 -23.63 -28.59
CA LEU A 8 6.43 -22.70 -27.74
C LEU A 8 5.24 -23.27 -26.95
N LEU A 9 5.53 -23.81 -25.76
CA LEU A 9 4.68 -23.60 -24.59
C LEU A 9 5.49 -22.83 -23.54
N THR A 10 5.90 -21.62 -23.89
CA THR A 10 6.25 -20.59 -22.91
C THR A 10 5.00 -19.76 -22.59
N ASP A 11 3.85 -20.41 -22.35
CA ASP A 11 2.72 -19.74 -21.72
C ASP A 11 2.87 -19.87 -20.21
N GLY A 12 3.73 -19.00 -19.71
CA GLY A 12 4.09 -18.93 -18.31
C GLY A 12 5.01 -17.77 -18.03
N ILE A 13 4.88 -16.65 -18.74
CA ILE A 13 5.25 -15.35 -18.15
C ILE A 13 4.24 -15.11 -17.03
N GLN A 14 4.42 -15.80 -15.91
CA GLN A 14 3.89 -15.37 -14.64
C GLN A 14 4.65 -14.09 -14.31
N LYS A 15 4.15 -12.94 -14.80
CA LYS A 15 4.33 -11.67 -14.09
C LYS A 15 3.57 -11.79 -12.77
N LYS A 16 4.10 -12.60 -11.86
CA LYS A 16 3.88 -12.42 -10.42
C LYS A 16 4.81 -11.29 -10.00
N ASP A 17 4.38 -10.53 -9.00
CA ASP A 17 5.16 -9.50 -8.28
C ASP A 17 4.84 -8.04 -8.63
N ALA A 18 3.64 -7.75 -9.13
CA ALA A 18 3.02 -6.44 -8.85
C ALA A 18 2.15 -6.62 -7.59
N GLY A 19 2.78 -6.52 -6.41
CA GLY A 19 2.07 -6.59 -5.13
C GLY A 19 1.31 -5.30 -4.83
N ASP A 20 0.32 -5.39 -3.94
CA ASP A 20 -0.27 -4.18 -3.35
C ASP A 20 0.82 -3.42 -2.57
N GLU A 21 1.02 -2.16 -2.90
CA GLU A 21 1.92 -1.25 -2.22
C GLU A 21 1.18 -0.48 -1.15
N VAL A 22 1.91 -0.09 -0.11
CA VAL A 22 1.48 0.88 0.88
C VAL A 22 2.44 2.06 0.88
N ILE A 23 1.89 3.25 0.73
CA ILE A 23 2.62 4.50 0.76
C ILE A 23 2.14 5.30 1.96
N VAL A 24 3.09 5.73 2.78
CA VAL A 24 2.85 6.58 3.93
C VAL A 24 3.38 7.97 3.61
N PHE A 25 2.54 8.98 3.72
CA PHE A 25 2.92 10.37 3.56
C PHE A 25 2.95 11.09 4.90
N LYS A 26 3.90 12.02 5.05
CA LYS A 26 3.94 13.01 6.13
C LYS A 26 4.09 14.38 5.49
N ASP A 27 3.20 15.30 5.85
CA ASP A 27 3.19 16.66 5.28
C ASP A 27 3.10 16.71 3.73
N GLY A 28 2.50 15.67 3.12
CA GLY A 28 2.35 15.55 1.67
C GLY A 28 3.56 14.93 0.94
N GLU A 29 4.64 14.64 1.66
CA GLU A 29 5.84 14.00 1.12
C GLU A 29 5.86 12.52 1.47
N VAL A 30 6.43 11.69 0.58
CA VAL A 30 6.56 10.24 0.83
C VAL A 30 7.52 10.04 2.01
N PHE A 31 6.98 9.51 3.10
CA PHE A 31 7.74 9.13 4.29
C PHE A 31 8.21 7.67 4.20
N TYR A 32 7.35 6.79 3.69
CA TYR A 32 7.64 5.37 3.51
C TYR A 32 6.89 4.82 2.29
N ALA A 33 7.52 3.90 1.58
CA ALA A 33 6.87 3.09 0.56
C ALA A 33 7.35 1.64 0.71
N GLY A 34 6.44 0.68 0.60
CA GLY A 34 6.76 -0.73 0.71
C GLY A 34 5.62 -1.63 0.28
N LEU A 35 5.86 -2.93 0.33
CA LEU A 35 4.86 -3.93 -0.01
C LEU A 35 3.93 -4.18 1.18
N LEU A 36 2.63 -4.23 0.92
CA LEU A 36 1.61 -4.55 1.92
C LEU A 36 1.73 -5.99 2.45
N SER A 37 2.39 -6.87 1.69
CA SER A 37 2.68 -8.26 2.05
C SER A 37 3.83 -8.42 3.06
N VAL A 38 4.62 -7.37 3.30
CA VAL A 38 5.76 -7.42 4.21
C VAL A 38 5.35 -6.83 5.56
N GLU A 39 5.39 -7.65 6.61
CA GLU A 39 5.10 -7.18 7.97
C GLU A 39 6.14 -6.13 8.40
N THR A 40 5.66 -4.95 8.80
CA THR A 40 6.54 -3.85 9.24
C THR A 40 5.81 -2.89 10.16
N THR A 41 6.58 -2.11 10.92
CA THR A 41 6.06 -1.02 11.77
C THR A 41 6.77 0.27 11.40
N ILE A 42 6.00 1.29 10.99
CA ILE A 42 6.51 2.61 10.67
C ILE A 42 6.19 3.55 11.83
N ASN A 43 7.24 4.13 12.41
CA ASN A 43 7.11 5.18 13.42
C ASN A 43 7.37 6.53 12.75
N ILE A 44 6.39 7.43 12.86
CA ILE A 44 6.44 8.78 12.31
C ILE A 44 6.35 9.70 13.52
N GLU A 45 7.36 10.54 13.73
CA GLU A 45 7.42 11.50 14.83
C GLU A 45 8.04 12.80 14.34
N ASP A 46 7.49 13.94 14.76
CA ASP A 46 8.05 15.27 14.49
C ASP A 46 8.74 15.88 15.71
N GLU A 47 9.46 16.98 15.50
CA GLU A 47 10.20 17.69 16.57
C GLU A 47 9.30 18.21 17.71
N LYS A 48 7.98 18.27 17.51
CA LYS A 48 7.00 18.72 18.50
C LYS A 48 6.42 17.54 19.30
N GLY A 49 6.85 16.31 19.02
CA GLY A 49 6.38 15.08 19.67
C GLY A 49 5.03 14.59 19.14
N ASN A 50 4.55 15.09 18.00
CA ASN A 50 3.39 14.48 17.36
C ASN A 50 3.83 13.18 16.70
N PHE A 51 3.05 12.11 16.91
CA PHE A 51 3.43 10.80 16.39
C PHE A 51 2.26 10.02 15.78
N ASN A 52 2.62 9.12 14.87
CA ASN A 52 1.77 8.08 14.30
C ASN A 52 2.59 6.77 14.23
N ILE A 53 1.98 5.65 14.62
CA ILE A 53 2.56 4.32 14.49
C ILE A 53 1.68 3.54 13.53
N VAL A 54 2.19 3.24 12.34
CA VAL A 54 1.51 2.42 11.34
C VAL A 54 2.06 1.00 11.43
N HIS A 55 1.17 0.01 11.48
CA HIS A 55 1.54 -1.40 11.48
C HIS A 55 0.97 -2.05 10.24
N ILE A 56 1.83 -2.69 9.45
CA ILE A 56 1.46 -3.50 8.30
C ILE A 56 1.63 -4.95 8.69
N LYS A 57 0.57 -5.75 8.54
CA LYS A 57 0.55 -7.17 8.85
C LYS A 57 -0.58 -7.86 8.09
N ASP A 58 -0.35 -9.10 7.66
CA ASP A 58 -1.35 -9.94 6.98
C ASP A 58 -2.02 -9.26 5.77
N GLY A 59 -1.25 -8.47 5.00
CA GLY A 59 -1.77 -7.75 3.85
C GLY A 59 -2.65 -6.54 4.20
N LYS A 60 -2.50 -5.96 5.41
CA LYS A 60 -3.29 -4.82 5.86
C LYS A 60 -2.43 -3.79 6.54
N ALA A 61 -2.71 -2.51 6.29
CA ALA A 61 -2.16 -1.38 7.02
C ALA A 61 -3.15 -0.88 8.06
N VAL A 62 -2.67 -0.63 9.28
CA VAL A 62 -3.47 -0.13 10.41
C VAL A 62 -2.73 1.00 11.09
N MET A 63 -3.42 2.06 11.46
CA MET A 63 -2.88 3.06 12.39
C MET A 63 -2.96 2.51 13.81
N LYS A 64 -1.86 1.97 14.34
CA LYS A 64 -1.81 1.33 15.65
C LYS A 64 -1.96 2.32 16.80
N LYS A 65 -1.36 3.50 16.65
CA LYS A 65 -1.38 4.58 17.67
C LYS A 65 -1.15 5.92 17.00
N ALA A 66 -1.68 6.99 17.58
CA ALA A 66 -1.38 8.36 17.19
C ALA A 66 -1.45 9.31 18.40
N SER A 67 -0.79 10.46 18.33
CA SER A 67 -0.90 11.55 19.31
C SER A 67 -2.13 12.46 19.08
N CYS A 68 -2.83 12.33 17.95
CA CYS A 68 -3.89 13.27 17.57
C CYS A 68 -5.08 13.22 18.55
N PRO A 69 -5.71 14.35 18.88
CA PRO A 69 -6.75 14.38 19.92
C PRO A 69 -8.03 13.62 19.54
N ASP A 70 -8.34 13.54 18.24
CA ASP A 70 -9.58 12.94 17.74
C ASP A 70 -9.53 11.40 17.64
N GLN A 71 -8.33 10.82 17.58
CA GLN A 71 -8.07 9.38 17.40
C GLN A 71 -8.83 8.73 16.22
N ILE A 72 -9.36 9.52 15.27
CA ILE A 72 -10.19 8.99 14.16
C ILE A 72 -9.37 7.99 13.35
N CYS A 73 -8.12 8.33 13.03
CA CYS A 73 -7.23 7.47 12.25
C CYS A 73 -6.97 6.10 12.90
N VAL A 74 -6.88 6.03 14.24
CA VAL A 74 -6.65 4.79 15.01
C VAL A 74 -7.90 3.89 14.99
N HIS A 75 -9.09 4.50 14.94
CA HIS A 75 -10.36 3.78 14.87
C HIS A 75 -10.82 3.48 13.45
N THR A 76 -10.17 4.06 12.44
CA THR A 76 -10.40 3.71 11.04
C THR A 76 -10.07 2.24 10.80
N ARG A 77 -10.97 1.57 10.09
CA ARG A 77 -10.79 0.18 9.64
C ARG A 77 -9.47 0.00 8.86
N PRO A 78 -8.84 -1.19 8.90
CA PRO A 78 -7.62 -1.46 8.15
C PRO A 78 -7.76 -1.14 6.65
N ALA A 79 -6.68 -0.63 6.05
CA ALA A 79 -6.56 -0.47 4.61
C ALA A 79 -5.89 -1.72 4.02
N GLU A 80 -6.56 -2.36 3.06
CA GLU A 80 -6.13 -3.63 2.47
C GLU A 80 -6.37 -3.72 0.95
N LYS A 81 -7.05 -2.73 0.35
CA LYS A 81 -7.39 -2.72 -1.09
C LYS A 81 -6.95 -1.42 -1.75
N ASP A 82 -6.71 -1.49 -3.05
CA ASP A 82 -6.43 -0.33 -3.90
C ASP A 82 -7.40 0.84 -3.64
N GLY A 83 -6.85 2.05 -3.49
CA GLY A 83 -7.58 3.28 -3.24
C GLY A 83 -8.10 3.44 -1.81
N GLN A 84 -7.90 2.46 -0.92
CA GLN A 84 -8.19 2.64 0.50
C GLN A 84 -7.09 3.45 1.19
N ALA A 85 -7.51 4.27 2.16
CA ALA A 85 -6.58 5.09 2.92
C ALA A 85 -6.98 5.25 4.39
N ILE A 86 -5.98 5.53 5.23
CA ILE A 86 -6.14 5.97 6.61
C ILE A 86 -5.53 7.36 6.74
N ILE A 87 -6.33 8.34 7.15
CA ILE A 87 -5.93 9.76 7.20
C ILE A 87 -5.91 10.25 8.64
N CYS A 88 -4.78 10.79 9.07
CA CYS A 88 -4.62 11.55 10.31
C CYS A 88 -4.38 13.02 9.97
N LEU A 89 -5.46 13.78 9.86
CA LEU A 89 -5.39 15.18 9.45
C LEU A 89 -4.60 16.06 10.44
N PRO A 90 -4.77 15.96 11.78
CA PRO A 90 -4.02 16.81 12.72
C PRO A 90 -2.50 16.65 12.62
N ASN A 91 -2.03 15.41 12.43
CA ASN A 91 -0.60 15.12 12.28
C ASN A 91 -0.14 15.16 10.81
N LYS A 92 -1.05 15.41 9.86
CA LYS A 92 -0.82 15.41 8.41
C LYS A 92 -0.14 14.13 7.91
N VAL A 93 -0.63 12.99 8.39
CA VAL A 93 -0.20 11.66 7.95
C VAL A 93 -1.30 11.02 7.12
N SER A 94 -0.94 10.39 6.01
CA SER A 94 -1.84 9.49 5.29
C SER A 94 -1.15 8.17 4.99
N VAL A 95 -1.92 7.09 5.00
CA VAL A 95 -1.50 5.74 4.61
C VAL A 95 -2.39 5.32 3.47
N GLU A 96 -1.84 5.06 2.29
CA GLU A 96 -2.58 4.71 1.08
C GLU A 96 -2.16 3.32 0.59
N VAL A 97 -3.13 2.50 0.20
CA VAL A 97 -2.88 1.23 -0.50
C VAL A 97 -3.10 1.44 -1.99
N ARG A 98 -2.13 1.02 -2.80
CA ARG A 98 -2.16 1.13 -4.26
C ARG A 98 -1.80 -0.20 -4.90
N ASN A 99 -2.54 -0.60 -5.93
CA ASN A 99 -2.18 -1.77 -6.71
C ASN A 99 -1.30 -1.34 -7.89
N THR A 100 -0.13 -1.96 -8.04
CA THR A 100 0.80 -1.70 -9.13
C THR A 100 0.48 -2.48 -10.41
N GLY A 101 -0.59 -3.28 -10.41
CA GLY A 101 -1.12 -3.93 -11.59
C GLY A 101 -1.53 -2.91 -12.64
N ILE A 102 -1.11 -3.13 -13.89
CA ILE A 102 -1.60 -2.39 -15.05
C ILE A 102 -3.13 -2.52 -15.04
N LYS A 103 -3.82 -1.44 -14.66
CA LYS A 103 -5.22 -1.29 -15.04
C LYS A 103 -5.19 -1.05 -16.54
N ASP A 104 -5.55 -2.05 -17.31
CA ASP A 104 -6.01 -1.81 -18.67
C ASP A 104 -7.15 -0.80 -18.57
N ILE A 105 -6.83 0.47 -18.83
CA ILE A 105 -7.80 1.55 -18.98
C ILE A 105 -8.43 1.32 -20.34
N ASP A 106 -9.58 0.67 -20.36
CA ASP A 106 -10.51 0.75 -21.48
C ASP A 106 -11.89 1.10 -20.92
N GLY A 107 -12.12 2.41 -20.77
CA GLY A 107 -13.38 2.99 -20.33
C GLY A 107 -13.70 4.26 -21.11
N VAL A 108 -13.71 4.18 -22.44
CA VAL A 108 -14.37 5.20 -23.29
C VAL A 108 -15.87 4.98 -23.16
N SER A 109 -16.56 5.89 -22.47
CA SER A 109 -18.00 6.03 -22.64
C SER A 109 -18.24 6.86 -23.90
N GLN A 110 -18.97 6.29 -24.87
CA GLN A 110 -19.71 7.05 -25.87
C GLN A 110 -21.11 7.35 -25.32
#